data_AF-A0A6A6DSL1-F1
#
_entry.id   AF-A0A6A6DSL1-F1
#
_cell.length_a   1.000
_cell.length_b   1.000
_cell.length_c   1.000
_cell.angle_alpha   90.00
_cell.angle_beta   90.00
_cell.angle_gamma   90.00
#
_symmetry.space_group_name_H-M   'P 1'
#
loop_
_entity.id
_entity.type
_entity.pdbx_description
1 polymer ?
#
loop_
_entity_poly.entity_id
_entity_poly.type
_entity_poly.pdbx_seq_one_letter_code
_entity_poly.pdbx_strand_id
1 'polypeptide(L)'
;MAGGSRRQRIDDFKGTLTEYSIYLEQLVHSLQAQVWYWYRQAEHQHTVPVRSQSSTQQPSGCFVFQLETPESQANKATKPSIEPWRAATKEFSGQVPKDEDGWSSRRKEVHLHEPEAVIHTFCLLTRRSTQVCSLGIGDTPGGEASILDVLGDYRVFTNALGAQKAYVTQISYYSTLLFVGLSIVALRTGANPEAVDDYMRKFLTDQQGKECTAGETYLSQLRTGALWPIRCMDELYDKGLKHRGWEIFVLCMVLSYVLANNS
;
A
#
# COMPACT_ATOMS: atom_id res chain seq x y z
N MET A 1 -24.92 -26.99 15.48
CA MET A 1 -24.73 -26.96 14.02
C MET A 1 -24.36 -25.54 13.63
N ALA A 2 -23.08 -25.28 13.37
CA ALA A 2 -22.56 -23.93 13.15
C ALA A 2 -22.68 -23.56 11.67
N GLY A 3 -23.56 -22.61 11.34
CA GLY A 3 -23.64 -22.00 10.02
C GLY A 3 -22.46 -21.05 9.82
N GLY A 4 -21.46 -21.50 9.08
CA GLY A 4 -20.36 -20.64 8.64
C GLY A 4 -20.89 -19.58 7.68
N SER A 5 -20.79 -18.31 8.05
CA SER A 5 -21.12 -17.17 7.20
C SER A 5 -20.30 -17.27 5.91
N ARG A 6 -20.95 -17.55 4.77
CA ARG A 6 -20.33 -17.48 3.45
C ARG A 6 -19.93 -16.03 3.24
N ARG A 7 -18.62 -15.75 3.17
CA ARG A 7 -18.09 -14.42 2.81
C ARG A 7 -18.84 -13.91 1.57
N GLN A 8 -19.47 -12.75 1.72
CA GLN A 8 -20.32 -12.17 0.69
C GLN A 8 -19.45 -11.78 -0.51
N ARG A 9 -19.85 -12.22 -1.70
CA ARG A 9 -19.15 -11.93 -2.94
C ARG A 9 -19.65 -10.60 -3.50
N ILE A 10 -18.80 -9.89 -4.24
CA ILE A 10 -19.17 -8.64 -4.92
C ILE A 10 -20.38 -8.93 -5.82
N ASP A 11 -21.35 -8.01 -5.80
CA ASP A 11 -22.64 -8.11 -6.51
C ASP A 11 -23.46 -9.38 -6.19
N ASP A 12 -23.30 -9.94 -4.99
CA ASP A 12 -23.96 -11.17 -4.54
C ASP A 12 -23.78 -12.36 -5.51
N PHE A 13 -22.62 -12.40 -6.20
CA PHE A 13 -22.32 -13.36 -7.26
C PHE A 13 -22.47 -14.83 -6.80
N LYS A 14 -23.31 -15.62 -7.51
CA LYS A 14 -23.74 -16.98 -7.12
C LYS A 14 -22.93 -18.14 -7.73
N GLY A 15 -21.90 -17.86 -8.54
CA GLY A 15 -21.17 -18.89 -9.31
C GLY A 15 -20.16 -19.72 -8.51
N THR A 16 -19.34 -20.50 -9.21
CA THR A 16 -18.17 -21.21 -8.63
C THR A 16 -17.04 -20.24 -8.28
N LEU A 17 -15.98 -20.71 -7.60
CA LEU A 17 -14.81 -19.87 -7.32
C LEU A 17 -14.09 -19.46 -8.62
N THR A 18 -13.99 -20.38 -9.58
CA THR A 18 -13.39 -20.12 -10.89
C THR A 18 -14.18 -19.08 -11.68
N GLU A 19 -15.51 -19.22 -11.70
CA GLU A 19 -16.41 -18.23 -12.32
C GLU A 19 -16.32 -16.87 -11.63
N TYR A 20 -16.17 -16.86 -10.30
CA TYR A 20 -16.00 -15.62 -9.55
C TYR A 20 -14.66 -14.95 -9.87
N SER A 21 -13.57 -15.72 -10.04
CA SER A 21 -12.28 -15.18 -10.48
C SER A 21 -12.38 -14.53 -11.87
N ILE A 22 -13.02 -15.21 -12.82
CA ILE A 22 -13.24 -14.69 -14.18
C ILE A 22 -14.11 -13.42 -14.14
N TYR A 23 -15.19 -13.44 -13.36
CA TYR A 23 -16.05 -12.27 -13.17
C TYR A 23 -15.28 -11.08 -12.59
N LEU A 24 -14.43 -11.30 -11.58
CA LEU A 24 -13.58 -10.24 -11.04
C LEU A 24 -12.59 -9.71 -12.06
N GLU A 25 -11.95 -10.57 -12.86
CA GLU A 25 -11.05 -10.14 -13.94
C GLU A 25 -11.77 -9.24 -14.96
N GLN A 26 -12.97 -9.65 -15.37
CA GLN A 26 -13.83 -8.87 -16.28
C GLN A 26 -14.25 -7.53 -15.68
N LEU A 27 -14.66 -7.53 -14.41
CA LEU A 27 -15.04 -6.32 -13.69
C LEU A 27 -13.87 -5.33 -13.59
N VAL A 28 -12.67 -5.83 -13.31
CA VAL A 28 -11.45 -5.00 -13.32
C VAL A 28 -11.21 -4.43 -14.73
N HIS A 29 -11.40 -5.21 -15.80
CA HIS A 29 -11.31 -4.70 -17.18
C HIS A 29 -12.36 -3.63 -17.52
N SER A 30 -13.61 -3.79 -17.09
CA SER A 30 -14.65 -2.78 -17.36
C SER A 30 -14.40 -1.49 -16.60
N LEU A 31 -14.00 -1.58 -15.32
CA LEU A 31 -13.64 -0.41 -14.51
C LEU A 31 -12.46 0.34 -15.10
N GLN A 32 -11.49 -0.37 -15.68
CA GLN A 32 -10.40 0.26 -16.41
C GLN A 32 -10.84 1.04 -17.64
N ALA A 33 -11.75 0.48 -18.44
CA ALA A 33 -12.25 1.18 -19.62
C ALA A 33 -12.96 2.49 -19.23
N GLN A 34 -13.72 2.46 -18.11
CA GLN A 34 -14.33 3.66 -17.55
C GLN A 34 -13.28 4.65 -17.05
N VAL A 35 -12.28 4.19 -16.29
CA VAL A 35 -11.18 5.02 -15.80
C VAL A 35 -10.41 5.69 -16.93
N TRP A 36 -10.07 4.94 -18.00
CA TRP A 36 -9.42 5.48 -19.19
C TRP A 36 -10.25 6.52 -19.91
N TYR A 37 -11.57 6.31 -19.97
CA TYR A 37 -12.50 7.28 -20.53
C TYR A 37 -12.46 8.60 -19.74
N TRP A 38 -12.49 8.54 -18.40
CA TRP A 38 -12.39 9.73 -17.54
C TRP A 38 -11.04 10.43 -17.63
N TYR A 39 -9.94 9.67 -17.65
CA TYR A 39 -8.59 10.23 -17.79
C TYR A 39 -8.44 11.01 -19.09
N ARG A 40 -8.91 10.45 -20.21
CA ARG A 40 -8.92 11.13 -21.51
C ARG A 40 -9.80 12.38 -21.51
N GLN A 41 -10.89 12.40 -20.73
CA GLN A 41 -11.76 13.56 -20.60
C GLN A 41 -11.12 14.68 -19.75
N ALA A 42 -10.35 14.31 -18.71
CA ALA A 42 -9.63 15.26 -17.85
C ALA A 42 -8.43 15.92 -18.54
N GLU A 43 -7.69 15.20 -19.39
CA GLU A 43 -6.58 15.74 -20.18
C GLU A 43 -6.99 16.91 -21.11
N HIS A 44 -8.28 17.03 -21.46
CA HIS A 44 -8.79 18.12 -22.30
C HIS A 44 -9.18 19.39 -21.51
N GLN A 45 -9.07 19.40 -20.17
CA GLN A 45 -9.65 20.48 -19.34
C GLN A 45 -8.67 21.28 -18.45
N HIS A 46 -7.38 20.99 -18.40
CA HIS A 46 -6.48 21.69 -17.46
C HIS A 46 -5.33 22.48 -18.12
N THR A 47 -5.62 23.77 -18.32
CA THR A 47 -4.67 24.88 -18.13
C THR A 47 -5.25 25.75 -17.01
N VAL A 48 -4.45 26.09 -15.97
CA VAL A 48 -4.54 27.23 -15.00
C VAL A 48 -4.00 26.82 -13.60
N PRO A 49 -3.35 27.75 -12.84
CA PRO A 49 -2.36 27.42 -11.81
C PRO A 49 -2.93 27.32 -10.39
N VAL A 50 -2.28 26.48 -9.58
CA VAL A 50 -2.73 26.12 -8.22
C VAL A 50 -2.04 26.97 -7.15
N ARG A 51 -2.87 27.54 -6.28
CA ARG A 51 -2.53 28.39 -5.14
C ARG A 51 -2.18 27.55 -3.90
N SER A 52 -1.11 27.95 -3.23
CA SER A 52 -0.42 27.22 -2.16
C SER A 52 -1.16 27.16 -0.83
N GLN A 53 -1.00 26.05 -0.10
CA GLN A 53 -1.11 25.99 1.37
C GLN A 53 0.05 25.18 1.95
N SER A 54 0.64 25.73 3.00
CA SER A 54 1.80 25.21 3.73
C SER A 54 1.39 24.26 4.85
N SER A 55 2.09 23.13 5.00
CA SER A 55 2.20 22.45 6.30
C SER A 55 3.60 21.86 6.45
N THR A 56 4.26 22.27 7.53
CA THR A 56 5.59 21.86 7.95
C THR A 56 5.43 20.72 8.93
N GLN A 57 5.72 19.48 8.54
CA GLN A 57 6.05 18.41 9.48
C GLN A 57 6.85 17.33 8.76
N GLN A 58 8.08 17.17 9.22
CA GLN A 58 9.05 16.19 8.74
C GLN A 58 8.84 14.90 9.56
N PRO A 59 8.48 13.75 8.96
CA PRO A 59 8.49 12.50 9.70
C PRO A 59 9.92 11.96 9.70
N SER A 60 10.57 12.08 10.85
CA SER A 60 11.72 11.28 11.26
C SER A 60 11.25 9.84 11.49
N GLY A 61 11.34 9.02 10.44
CA GLY A 61 11.04 7.59 10.50
C GLY A 61 11.46 6.90 9.21
N CYS A 62 12.72 6.48 9.14
CA CYS A 62 13.15 5.51 8.12
C CYS A 62 12.86 4.12 8.68
N PHE A 63 11.79 3.48 8.20
CA PHE A 63 11.47 2.11 8.54
C PHE A 63 11.92 1.17 7.42
N VAL A 64 12.88 0.33 7.78
CA VAL A 64 13.33 -0.83 7.01
C VAL A 64 12.56 -2.04 7.55
N PHE A 65 12.04 -2.87 6.64
CA PHE A 65 11.58 -4.21 6.98
C PHE A 65 12.75 -5.00 7.59
N GLN A 66 12.82 -5.06 8.92
CA GLN A 66 13.73 -5.99 9.57
C GLN A 66 12.93 -7.26 9.85
N LEU A 67 12.87 -8.13 8.84
CA LEU A 67 12.46 -9.51 9.04
C LEU A 67 13.55 -10.15 9.90
N GLU A 68 13.22 -10.40 11.16
CA GLU A 68 14.10 -11.12 12.08
C GLU A 68 14.41 -12.50 11.50
N THR A 69 15.71 -12.78 11.29
CA THR A 69 16.16 -14.14 11.05
C THR A 69 16.00 -14.95 12.34
N PRO A 70 15.82 -16.29 12.28
CA PRO A 70 15.74 -17.12 13.48
C PRO A 70 16.89 -16.87 14.49
N GLU A 71 18.08 -16.49 14.00
CA GLU A 71 19.25 -16.16 14.83
C GLU A 71 19.07 -14.84 15.62
N SER A 72 18.31 -13.89 15.10
CA SER A 72 18.01 -12.62 15.77
C SER A 72 16.96 -12.75 16.88
N GLN A 73 16.10 -13.77 16.81
CA GLN A 73 15.15 -14.12 17.87
C GLN A 73 15.83 -14.88 19.02
N ALA A 74 16.78 -15.77 18.71
CA ALA A 74 17.52 -16.55 19.72
C ALA A 74 18.32 -15.66 20.70
N ASN A 75 18.79 -14.50 20.24
CA ASN A 75 19.62 -13.59 21.03
C ASN A 75 18.85 -12.53 21.84
N LYS A 76 17.51 -12.46 21.74
CA LYS A 76 16.67 -11.48 22.45
C LYS A 76 15.89 -12.06 23.65
N ALA A 77 16.25 -13.26 24.11
CA ALA A 77 15.56 -13.98 25.19
C ALA A 77 15.74 -13.38 26.62
N THR A 78 16.00 -12.09 26.75
CA THR A 78 16.20 -11.46 28.07
C THR A 78 15.34 -10.20 28.22
N LYS A 79 14.16 -10.42 28.83
CA LYS A 79 13.10 -9.50 29.31
C LYS A 79 11.99 -9.10 28.32
N PRO A 80 10.71 -9.20 28.73
CA PRO A 80 9.56 -8.71 27.97
C PRO A 80 9.49 -7.18 28.12
N SER A 81 10.32 -6.48 27.37
CA SER A 81 10.12 -5.06 27.09
C SER A 81 8.86 -4.93 26.25
N ILE A 82 7.99 -3.97 26.59
CA ILE A 82 6.72 -3.61 25.95
C ILE A 82 6.61 -4.17 24.53
N GLU A 83 5.70 -5.12 24.35
CA GLU A 83 5.48 -5.85 23.11
C GLU A 83 5.54 -4.93 21.88
N PRO A 84 6.56 -5.07 21.01
CA PRO A 84 6.76 -4.19 19.85
C PRO A 84 5.53 -4.06 18.95
N TRP A 85 4.70 -5.11 18.87
CA TRP A 85 3.44 -5.11 18.14
C TRP A 85 2.41 -4.12 18.70
N ARG A 86 2.42 -3.86 20.01
CA ARG A 86 1.49 -2.94 20.66
C ARG A 86 1.83 -1.49 20.33
N ALA A 87 3.12 -1.16 20.30
CA ALA A 87 3.59 0.15 19.85
C ALA A 87 3.24 0.39 18.38
N ALA A 88 3.51 -0.60 17.51
CA ALA A 88 3.15 -0.58 16.09
C ALA A 88 1.64 -0.40 15.86
N THR A 89 0.81 -1.15 16.59
CA THR A 89 -0.65 -1.06 16.48
C THR A 89 -1.16 0.29 16.96
N LYS A 90 -0.60 0.83 18.04
CA LYS A 90 -0.94 2.15 18.57
C LYS A 90 -0.55 3.26 17.59
N GLU A 91 0.62 3.14 16.96
CA GLU A 91 1.09 4.06 15.94
C GLU A 91 0.16 4.05 14.72
N PHE A 92 -0.11 2.87 14.15
CA PHE A 92 -1.05 2.69 13.05
C PHE A 92 -2.43 3.29 13.38
N SER A 93 -2.99 2.93 14.54
CA SER A 93 -4.30 3.43 14.98
C SER A 93 -4.29 4.95 15.19
N GLY A 94 -3.15 5.52 15.61
CA GLY A 94 -2.97 6.96 15.76
C GLY A 94 -2.92 7.70 14.43
N GLN A 95 -2.55 7.03 13.33
CA GLN A 95 -2.54 7.60 11.98
C GLN A 95 -3.90 7.54 11.28
N VAL A 96 -4.86 6.78 11.80
CA VAL A 96 -6.21 6.69 11.22
C VAL A 96 -6.94 8.01 11.41
N PRO A 97 -7.39 8.68 10.33
CA PRO A 97 -8.14 9.93 10.44
C PRO A 97 -9.48 9.74 11.16
N LYS A 98 -9.84 10.71 12.01
CA LYS A 98 -11.08 10.67 12.81
C LYS A 98 -12.25 11.42 12.15
N ASP A 99 -11.93 12.37 11.27
CA ASP A 99 -12.87 13.26 10.60
C ASP A 99 -12.47 13.48 9.13
N GLU A 100 -13.35 14.09 8.34
CA GLU A 100 -13.12 14.33 6.90
C GLU A 100 -11.90 15.20 6.63
N ASP A 101 -11.61 16.17 7.50
CA ASP A 101 -10.46 17.05 7.35
C ASP A 101 -9.15 16.27 7.52
N GLY A 102 -9.10 15.33 8.47
CA GLY A 102 -8.00 14.39 8.62
C GLY A 102 -7.86 13.47 7.41
N TRP A 103 -8.97 12.95 6.87
CA TRP A 103 -8.94 12.11 5.66
C TRP A 103 -8.38 12.87 4.46
N SER A 104 -8.90 14.08 4.23
CA SER A 104 -8.44 14.97 3.17
C SER A 104 -6.95 15.31 3.33
N SER A 105 -6.52 15.63 4.55
CA SER A 105 -5.12 15.94 4.85
C SER A 105 -4.22 14.75 4.60
N ARG A 106 -4.63 13.54 5.02
CA ARG A 106 -3.84 12.33 4.82
C ARG A 106 -3.72 11.95 3.34
N ARG A 107 -4.81 12.04 2.58
CA ARG A 107 -4.79 11.84 1.12
C ARG A 107 -3.81 12.80 0.44
N LYS A 108 -3.78 14.07 0.85
CA LYS A 108 -2.82 15.07 0.32
C LYS A 108 -1.37 14.70 0.64
N GLU A 109 -1.10 14.30 1.88
CA GLU A 109 0.23 13.90 2.34
C GLU A 109 0.81 12.76 1.49
N VAL A 110 -0.02 11.78 1.12
CA VAL A 110 0.40 10.62 0.33
C VAL A 110 0.08 10.75 -1.17
N HIS A 111 -0.26 11.96 -1.66
CA HIS A 111 -0.62 12.21 -3.06
C HIS A 111 -1.78 11.37 -3.62
N LEU A 112 -2.70 10.89 -2.78
CA LEU A 112 -3.90 10.14 -3.17
C LEU A 112 -5.19 10.98 -3.09
N HIS A 113 -5.06 12.30 -3.29
CA HIS A 113 -6.20 13.23 -3.28
C HIS A 113 -6.66 13.61 -4.70
N GLU A 114 -5.79 13.46 -5.69
CA GLU A 114 -6.09 13.75 -7.10
C GLU A 114 -6.61 12.47 -7.79
N PRO A 115 -7.69 12.56 -8.59
CA PRO A 115 -8.23 11.42 -9.33
C PRO A 115 -7.19 10.69 -10.18
N GLU A 116 -6.30 11.43 -10.83
CA GLU A 116 -5.24 10.92 -11.69
C GLU A 116 -4.26 10.06 -10.90
N ALA A 117 -3.86 10.51 -9.71
CA ALA A 117 -2.98 9.77 -8.83
C ALA A 117 -3.65 8.49 -8.28
N VAL A 118 -4.95 8.55 -7.97
CA VAL A 118 -5.73 7.37 -7.56
C VAL A 118 -5.81 6.33 -8.70
N ILE A 119 -6.11 6.78 -9.91
CA ILE A 119 -6.15 5.95 -11.12
C ILE A 119 -4.78 5.32 -11.40
N HIS A 120 -3.73 6.13 -11.37
CA HIS A 120 -2.37 5.66 -11.58
C HIS A 120 -1.99 4.60 -10.54
N THR A 121 -2.31 4.84 -9.27
CA THR A 121 -2.11 3.89 -8.17
C THR A 121 -2.81 2.57 -8.43
N PHE A 122 -4.08 2.61 -8.83
CA PHE A 122 -4.84 1.41 -9.17
C PHE A 122 -4.17 0.62 -10.31
N CYS A 123 -3.78 1.30 -11.39
CA CYS A 123 -3.09 0.68 -12.51
C CYS A 123 -1.72 0.09 -12.11
N LEU A 124 -1.00 0.75 -11.19
CA LEU A 124 0.28 0.27 -10.67
C LEU A 124 0.10 -0.99 -9.82
N LEU A 125 -0.82 -0.96 -8.84
CA LEU A 125 -1.11 -2.08 -7.94
C LEU A 125 -1.69 -3.30 -8.68
N THR A 126 -2.45 -3.07 -9.75
CA THR A 126 -2.99 -4.14 -10.61
C THR A 126 -2.02 -4.60 -11.69
N ARG A 127 -0.78 -4.06 -11.72
CA ARG A 127 0.26 -4.37 -12.72
C ARG A 127 -0.18 -4.12 -14.16
N ARG A 128 -1.09 -3.17 -14.37
CA ARG A 128 -1.64 -2.78 -15.68
C ARG A 128 -1.02 -1.50 -16.24
N SER A 129 -0.15 -0.82 -15.49
CA SER A 129 0.68 0.30 -15.98
C SER A 129 2.10 -0.17 -16.33
N THR A 130 2.64 0.33 -17.45
CA THR A 130 4.08 0.26 -17.80
C THR A 130 4.81 1.58 -17.55
N GLN A 131 4.10 2.65 -17.18
CA GLN A 131 4.68 3.97 -17.01
C GLN A 131 5.11 4.21 -15.55
N VAL A 132 6.34 4.69 -15.41
CA VAL A 132 6.88 5.26 -14.18
C VAL A 132 6.45 6.73 -14.16
N CYS A 133 5.84 7.22 -13.07
CA CYS A 133 5.56 8.65 -12.88
C CYS A 133 6.80 9.47 -13.26
N SER A 134 6.70 10.29 -14.30
CA SER A 134 7.72 11.30 -14.58
C SER A 134 7.63 12.36 -13.49
N LEU A 135 8.64 12.46 -12.64
CA LEU A 135 8.83 13.65 -11.81
C LEU A 135 9.07 14.82 -12.75
N GLY A 136 8.03 15.63 -12.97
CA GLY A 136 8.17 16.90 -13.66
C GLY A 136 9.03 17.82 -12.81
N ILE A 137 10.31 17.92 -13.13
CA ILE A 137 11.09 19.10 -12.75
C ILE A 137 10.43 20.23 -13.54
N GLY A 138 9.97 21.27 -12.86
CA GLY A 138 9.36 22.42 -13.53
C GLY A 138 10.25 22.95 -14.64
N ASP A 139 9.66 23.70 -15.58
CA ASP A 139 10.40 24.24 -16.72
C ASP A 139 11.63 25.02 -16.24
N THR A 140 12.69 24.97 -17.06
CA THR A 140 13.94 25.69 -16.74
C THR A 140 13.59 27.16 -16.50
N PRO A 141 13.98 27.76 -15.36
CA PRO A 141 13.65 29.15 -15.09
C PRO A 141 14.12 30.01 -16.25
N GLY A 142 13.23 30.85 -16.79
CA GLY A 142 13.52 31.70 -17.94
C GLY A 142 14.72 32.60 -17.66
N GLY A 143 15.41 33.06 -18.72
CA GLY A 143 16.65 33.84 -18.61
C GLY A 143 16.56 35.15 -17.82
N GLU A 144 15.35 35.59 -17.44
CA GLU A 144 15.07 36.78 -16.63
C GLU A 144 14.66 36.47 -15.17
N ALA A 145 14.63 35.20 -14.77
CA ALA A 145 14.20 34.81 -13.42
C ALA A 145 15.19 35.31 -12.35
N SER A 146 14.67 35.92 -11.29
CA SER A 146 15.50 36.32 -10.16
C SER A 146 15.96 35.10 -9.36
N ILE A 147 17.04 35.24 -8.59
CA ILE A 147 17.50 34.17 -7.68
C ILE A 147 16.43 33.77 -6.66
N LEU A 148 15.54 34.70 -6.29
CA LEU A 148 14.43 34.42 -5.39
C LEU A 148 13.36 33.54 -6.06
N ASP A 149 13.13 33.71 -7.35
CA ASP A 149 12.23 32.86 -8.14
C ASP A 149 12.79 31.44 -8.23
N VAL A 150 14.09 31.30 -8.53
CA VAL A 150 14.78 29.99 -8.55
C VAL A 150 14.71 29.28 -7.20
N LEU A 151 14.90 29.99 -6.08
CA LEU A 151 14.75 29.43 -4.74
C LEU A 151 13.30 29.02 -4.45
N GLY A 152 12.33 29.83 -4.92
CA GLY A 152 10.91 29.50 -4.87
C GLY A 152 10.60 28.19 -5.59
N ASP A 153 11.06 28.06 -6.83
CA ASP A 153 10.86 26.87 -7.67
C ASP A 153 11.53 25.64 -7.06
N TYR A 154 12.77 25.77 -6.61
CA TYR A 154 13.49 24.66 -5.97
C TYR A 154 12.81 24.21 -4.66
N ARG A 155 12.23 25.14 -3.90
CA ARG A 155 11.40 24.81 -2.73
C ARG A 155 10.15 24.02 -3.15
N VAL A 156 9.46 24.40 -4.22
CA VAL A 156 8.30 23.65 -4.73
C VAL A 156 8.72 22.24 -5.16
N PHE A 157 9.82 22.13 -5.91
CA PHE A 157 10.39 20.86 -6.35
C PHE A 157 10.76 19.94 -5.18
N THR A 158 11.46 20.45 -4.17
CA THR A 158 11.86 19.66 -3.00
C THR A 158 10.65 19.19 -2.18
N ASN A 159 9.60 20.00 -2.06
CA ASN A 159 8.34 19.59 -1.45
C ASN A 159 7.66 18.47 -2.25
N ALA A 160 7.61 18.59 -3.58
CA ALA A 160 7.05 17.57 -4.46
C ALA A 160 7.82 16.24 -4.34
N LEU A 161 9.16 16.28 -4.27
CA LEU A 161 9.98 15.09 -4.01
C LEU A 161 9.65 14.44 -2.65
N GLY A 162 9.48 15.25 -1.60
CA GLY A 162 9.13 14.76 -0.27
C GLY A 162 7.78 14.02 -0.27
N ALA A 163 6.79 14.57 -0.97
CA ALA A 163 5.48 13.97 -1.06
C ALA A 163 5.44 12.74 -1.99
N GLN A 164 6.18 12.76 -3.11
CA GLN A 164 6.36 11.59 -3.97
C GLN A 164 7.04 10.44 -3.22
N LYS A 165 8.02 10.75 -2.36
CA LYS A 165 8.62 9.74 -1.48
C LYS A 165 7.57 9.11 -0.57
N ALA A 166 6.75 9.91 0.10
CA ALA A 166 5.69 9.41 0.99
C ALA A 166 4.71 8.51 0.23
N TYR A 167 4.25 8.94 -0.95
CA TYR A 167 3.42 8.15 -1.86
C TYR A 167 4.05 6.80 -2.21
N VAL A 168 5.25 6.80 -2.79
CA VAL A 168 5.94 5.58 -3.22
C VAL A 168 6.19 4.64 -2.04
N THR A 169 6.51 5.17 -0.86
CA THR A 169 6.65 4.38 0.37
C THR A 169 5.35 3.69 0.75
N GLN A 170 4.22 4.41 0.78
CA GLN A 170 2.91 3.82 1.10
C GLN A 170 2.50 2.75 0.08
N ILE A 171 2.67 3.03 -1.21
CA ILE A 171 2.38 2.05 -2.28
C ILE A 171 3.26 0.82 -2.14
N SER A 172 4.55 0.97 -1.80
CA SER A 172 5.46 -0.15 -1.56
C SER A 172 5.00 -1.04 -0.40
N TYR A 173 4.57 -0.43 0.71
CA TYR A 173 4.04 -1.17 1.87
C TYR A 173 2.77 -1.95 1.51
N TYR A 174 1.81 -1.30 0.87
CA TYR A 174 0.59 -1.97 0.45
C TYR A 174 0.87 -3.07 -0.60
N SER A 175 1.77 -2.82 -1.55
CA SER A 175 2.19 -3.80 -2.55
C SER A 175 2.84 -5.04 -1.93
N THR A 176 3.56 -4.88 -0.81
CA THR A 176 4.13 -6.01 -0.07
C THR A 176 3.02 -6.89 0.51
N LEU A 177 1.99 -6.28 1.10
CA LEU A 177 0.83 -7.03 1.58
C LEU A 177 0.12 -7.76 0.43
N LEU A 178 -0.06 -7.10 -0.72
CA LEU A 178 -0.64 -7.73 -1.91
C LEU A 178 0.21 -8.91 -2.40
N PHE A 179 1.54 -8.78 -2.45
CA PHE A 179 2.43 -9.86 -2.85
C PHE A 179 2.27 -11.09 -1.94
N VAL A 180 2.31 -10.90 -0.62
CA VAL A 180 2.10 -12.01 0.33
C VAL A 180 0.69 -12.60 0.19
N GLY A 181 -0.32 -11.75 -0.05
CA GLY A 181 -1.69 -12.16 -0.37
C GLY A 181 -1.77 -13.04 -1.62
N LEU A 182 -1.05 -12.68 -2.69
CA LEU A 182 -0.95 -13.46 -3.92
C LEU A 182 -0.28 -14.81 -3.67
N SER A 183 0.73 -14.89 -2.81
CA SER A 183 1.34 -16.17 -2.42
C SER A 183 0.32 -17.10 -1.74
N ILE A 184 -0.57 -16.57 -0.90
CA ILE A 184 -1.64 -17.34 -0.27
C ILE A 184 -2.64 -17.85 -1.32
N VAL A 185 -3.03 -16.99 -2.25
CA VAL A 185 -3.95 -17.36 -3.34
C VAL A 185 -3.33 -18.45 -4.21
N ALA A 186 -2.06 -18.30 -4.61
CA ALA A 186 -1.34 -19.27 -5.42
C ALA A 186 -1.35 -20.67 -4.80
N LEU A 187 -1.06 -20.77 -3.49
CA LEU A 187 -1.13 -22.04 -2.76
C LEU A 187 -2.54 -22.63 -2.77
N ARG A 188 -3.57 -21.80 -2.56
CA ARG A 188 -4.98 -22.25 -2.56
C ARG A 188 -5.47 -22.67 -3.95
N THR A 189 -4.87 -22.15 -5.01
CA THR A 189 -5.16 -22.55 -6.39
C THR A 189 -4.33 -23.76 -6.85
N GLY A 190 -3.54 -24.37 -5.96
CA GLY A 190 -2.79 -25.60 -6.26
C GLY A 190 -1.39 -25.38 -6.82
N ALA A 191 -0.81 -24.19 -6.69
CA ALA A 191 0.60 -23.97 -7.04
C ALA A 191 1.54 -24.78 -6.14
N ASN A 192 2.72 -25.15 -6.67
CA ASN A 192 3.73 -25.88 -5.91
C ASN A 192 4.23 -25.03 -4.70
N PRO A 193 4.11 -25.52 -3.46
CA PRO A 193 4.58 -24.82 -2.27
C PRO A 193 6.05 -24.40 -2.32
N GLU A 194 6.93 -25.26 -2.82
CA GLU A 194 8.37 -24.98 -2.90
C GLU A 194 8.66 -23.81 -3.84
N ALA A 195 7.92 -23.73 -4.96
CA ALA A 195 8.04 -22.64 -5.92
C ALA A 195 7.52 -21.32 -5.33
N VAL A 196 6.38 -21.34 -4.63
CA VAL A 196 5.85 -20.15 -3.95
C VAL A 196 6.83 -19.65 -2.88
N ASP A 197 7.38 -20.56 -2.08
CA ASP A 197 8.38 -20.23 -1.08
C ASP A 197 9.67 -19.67 -1.69
N ASP A 198 10.08 -20.16 -2.87
CA ASP A 198 11.22 -19.62 -3.61
C ASP A 198 10.98 -18.17 -4.09
N TYR A 199 9.79 -17.88 -4.64
CA TYR A 199 9.42 -16.51 -4.99
C TYR A 199 9.37 -15.59 -3.77
N MET A 200 8.87 -16.08 -2.64
CA MET A 200 8.88 -15.31 -1.40
C MET A 200 10.30 -15.04 -0.91
N ARG A 201 11.22 -16.02 -0.95
CA ARG A 201 12.63 -15.80 -0.59
C ARG A 201 13.31 -14.78 -1.50
N LYS A 202 13.07 -14.85 -2.83
CA LYS A 202 13.59 -13.87 -3.79
C LYS A 202 13.07 -12.47 -3.49
N PHE A 203 11.76 -12.33 -3.29
CA PHE A 203 11.15 -11.07 -2.91
C PHE A 203 11.75 -10.51 -1.61
N LEU A 204 11.92 -11.34 -0.58
CA LEU A 204 12.53 -10.91 0.68
C LEU A 204 14.01 -10.55 0.53
N THR A 205 14.73 -11.24 -0.35
CA THR A 205 16.12 -10.91 -0.70
C THR A 205 16.21 -9.53 -1.31
N ASP A 206 15.34 -9.23 -2.27
CA ASP A 206 15.28 -7.93 -2.95
C ASP A 206 14.92 -6.79 -1.96
N GLN A 207 13.99 -7.04 -1.03
CA GLN A 207 13.60 -6.05 -0.03
C GLN A 207 14.70 -5.78 1.01
N GLN A 208 15.48 -6.80 1.40
CA GLN A 208 16.48 -6.68 2.45
C GLN A 208 17.89 -6.35 1.94
N GLY A 209 18.13 -6.48 0.63
CA GLY A 209 19.45 -6.35 0.02
C GLY A 209 20.44 -7.44 0.45
N LYS A 210 19.96 -8.55 1.01
CA LYS A 210 20.76 -9.71 1.46
C LYS A 210 20.02 -11.00 1.19
N GLU A 211 20.75 -12.08 0.92
CA GLU A 211 20.17 -13.40 0.64
C GLU A 211 19.26 -13.86 1.80
N CYS A 212 18.00 -14.16 1.47
CA CYS A 212 17.02 -14.64 2.43
C CYS A 212 17.03 -16.17 2.51
N THR A 213 17.50 -16.71 3.63
CA THR A 213 17.53 -18.15 3.93
C THR A 213 16.34 -18.61 4.78
N ALA A 214 15.22 -17.88 4.74
CA ALA A 214 14.06 -18.19 5.55
C ALA A 214 13.46 -19.57 5.22
N GLY A 215 13.26 -20.38 6.26
CA GLY A 215 12.63 -21.69 6.15
C GLY A 215 11.11 -21.61 5.96
N GLU A 216 10.50 -22.73 5.55
CA GLU A 216 9.07 -22.87 5.27
C GLU A 216 8.19 -22.38 6.44
N THR A 217 8.55 -22.73 7.68
CA THR A 217 7.81 -22.31 8.89
C THR A 217 7.67 -20.79 8.98
N TYR A 218 8.75 -20.06 8.68
CA TYR A 218 8.76 -18.61 8.71
C TYR A 218 7.87 -18.01 7.62
N LEU A 219 8.00 -18.52 6.39
CA LEU A 219 7.20 -18.06 5.24
C LEU A 219 5.71 -18.36 5.45
N SER A 220 5.39 -19.49 6.10
CA SER A 220 4.04 -19.85 6.51
C SER A 220 3.47 -18.89 7.57
N GLN A 221 4.28 -18.47 8.55
CA GLN A 221 3.89 -17.45 9.52
C GLN A 221 3.64 -16.10 8.84
N LEU A 222 4.50 -15.72 7.87
CA LEU A 222 4.33 -14.49 7.09
C LEU A 222 3.01 -14.50 6.30
N ARG A 223 2.69 -15.61 5.65
CA ARG A 223 1.40 -15.78 4.96
C ARG A 223 0.22 -15.73 5.93
N THR A 224 0.31 -16.44 7.06
CA THR A 224 -0.76 -16.49 8.06
C THR A 224 -1.04 -15.11 8.62
N GLY A 225 0.01 -14.37 8.92
CA GLY A 225 -0.09 -13.05 9.47
C GLY A 225 -0.65 -12.01 8.50
N ALA A 226 -0.32 -12.10 7.21
CA ALA A 226 -0.90 -11.24 6.17
C ALA A 226 -2.42 -11.41 6.03
N LEU A 227 -3.01 -12.52 6.51
CA LEU A 227 -4.47 -12.67 6.56
C LEU A 227 -5.12 -11.75 7.58
N TRP A 228 -4.43 -11.33 8.63
CA TRP A 228 -4.99 -10.43 9.64
C TRP A 228 -5.41 -9.08 9.05
N PRO A 229 -4.53 -8.29 8.39
CA PRO A 229 -4.95 -7.01 7.82
C PRO A 229 -6.02 -7.17 6.75
N ILE A 230 -5.99 -8.25 5.96
CA ILE A 230 -7.03 -8.57 4.97
C ILE A 230 -8.39 -8.80 5.67
N ARG A 231 -8.43 -9.56 6.76
CA ARG A 231 -9.66 -9.76 7.55
C ARG A 231 -10.13 -8.46 8.19
N CYS A 232 -9.22 -7.63 8.70
CA CYS A 232 -9.58 -6.33 9.25
C CYS A 232 -10.19 -5.41 8.18
N MET A 233 -9.66 -5.41 6.95
CA MET A 233 -10.24 -4.69 5.82
C MET A 233 -11.69 -5.12 5.55
N ASP A 234 -11.94 -6.44 5.49
CA ASP A 234 -13.29 -7.01 5.32
C ASP A 234 -14.21 -6.60 6.48
N GLU A 235 -13.76 -6.73 7.73
CA GLU A 235 -14.56 -6.37 8.90
C GLU A 235 -14.90 -4.89 8.97
N LEU A 236 -13.96 -4.00 8.63
CA LEU A 236 -14.20 -2.56 8.61
C LEU A 236 -15.20 -2.20 7.51
N TYR A 237 -15.13 -2.88 6.36
CA TYR A 237 -16.11 -2.74 5.29
C TYR A 237 -17.52 -3.07 5.80
N ASP A 238 -17.68 -4.21 6.46
CA ASP A 238 -18.96 -4.69 6.99
C ASP A 238 -19.50 -3.82 8.15
N LYS A 239 -18.60 -3.29 8.99
CA LYS A 239 -18.93 -2.41 10.12
C LYS A 239 -19.28 -0.97 9.71
N GLY A 240 -19.36 -0.68 8.41
CA GLY A 240 -19.89 0.57 7.89
C GLY A 240 -18.85 1.57 7.38
N LEU A 241 -17.55 1.27 7.48
CA LEU A 241 -16.52 2.10 6.85
C LEU A 241 -16.45 1.89 5.34
N LYS A 242 -17.04 0.81 4.81
CA LYS A 242 -17.05 0.48 3.38
C LYS A 242 -15.64 0.57 2.79
N HIS A 243 -15.46 1.25 1.66
CA HIS A 243 -14.16 1.42 1.00
C HIS A 243 -13.11 2.12 1.88
N ARG A 244 -13.53 2.92 2.88
CA ARG A 244 -12.59 3.54 3.82
C ARG A 244 -11.85 2.50 4.64
N GLY A 245 -12.46 1.35 4.90
CA GLY A 245 -11.79 0.25 5.60
C GLY A 245 -10.52 -0.21 4.87
N TRP A 246 -10.53 -0.20 3.54
CA TRP A 246 -9.38 -0.56 2.71
C TRP A 246 -8.43 0.63 2.58
N GLU A 247 -8.99 1.83 2.43
CA GLU A 247 -8.25 3.08 2.33
C GLU A 247 -7.30 3.30 3.53
N ILE A 248 -7.70 2.92 4.76
CA ILE A 248 -6.82 2.99 5.94
C ILE A 248 -5.49 2.26 5.70
N PHE A 249 -5.52 1.09 5.06
CA PHE A 249 -4.32 0.28 4.83
C PHE A 249 -3.50 0.76 3.63
N VAL A 250 -4.05 1.62 2.79
CA VAL A 250 -3.30 2.30 1.73
C VAL A 250 -2.68 3.59 2.25
N LEU A 251 -3.40 4.34 3.09
CA LEU A 251 -2.99 5.66 3.56
C LEU A 251 -2.13 5.61 4.82
N CYS A 252 -2.44 4.73 5.76
CA CYS A 252 -1.92 4.77 7.13
C CYS A 252 -1.04 3.55 7.44
N MET A 253 -0.77 2.69 6.45
CA MET A 253 0.06 1.52 6.69
C MET A 253 1.48 2.00 7.02
N VAL A 254 1.85 1.77 8.26
CA VAL A 254 3.23 1.83 8.70
C VAL A 254 3.66 0.39 8.82
N LEU A 255 4.77 0.06 8.17
CA LEU A 255 5.26 -1.29 8.27
C LEU A 255 6.14 -1.44 9.52
N SER A 256 5.46 -1.76 10.62
CA SER A 256 6.06 -2.02 11.92
C SER A 256 5.76 -3.45 12.34
N TYR A 257 6.79 -4.15 12.82
CA TYR A 257 6.80 -5.52 13.34
C TYR A 257 5.46 -6.07 13.80
N VAL A 258 4.88 -6.95 13.00
CA VAL A 258 4.01 -8.04 13.45
C VAL A 258 4.12 -9.06 12.34
N LEU A 259 4.58 -10.30 12.62
CA LEU A 259 4.06 -11.56 12.07
C LEU A 259 4.78 -12.73 12.77
N ALA A 260 4.72 -12.75 14.10
CA ALA A 260 4.91 -13.95 14.91
C ALA A 260 4.18 -13.72 16.22
N ASN A 261 3.32 -14.66 16.60
CA ASN A 261 2.44 -14.71 17.79
C ASN A 261 0.97 -14.36 17.53
N ASN A 262 0.33 -15.17 16.69
CA ASN A 262 -1.02 -15.64 16.98
C ASN A 262 -1.00 -17.16 16.77
N SER A 263 -0.44 -17.86 17.76
CA SER A 263 -0.69 -19.28 18.01
C SER A 263 -2.02 -19.44 18.72
#